data_AF-A0AA37RZ30-F1
#
_entry.id   AF-A0AA37RZ30-F1
#
_cell.length_a   1.000
_cell.length_b   1.000
_cell.length_c   1.000
_cell.angle_alpha   90.00
_cell.angle_beta   90.00
_cell.angle_gamma   90.00
#
_symmetry.space_group_name_H-M   'P 1'
#
loop_
_entity.id
_entity.type
_entity.pdbx_description
1 polymer ?
#
loop_
_entity_poly.entity_id
_entity_poly.type
_entity_poly.pdbx_seq_one_letter_code
_entity_poly.pdbx_strand_id
1 'polypeptide(L)'
;MALTWKLLFAQWPVFSERIEQAERQLGLAQRSWQIDHCALRVNCADNAQQLVDDFVPFGKVVSNKAVNGRPILLLQLDEPLALIGQPQRKIRYIELPFPKSKPHPIDGWEHVELVSPCDADSAQALELCAQQWVKGYQSGDASWGEFVVKSSCPKGEGEALANPSLAFKHKNGVCIKLHPYSLAQVLGLTQAS
;
A
#
# COMPACT_ATOMS: atom_id res chain seq x y z
N MET A 1 24.02 4.03 -3.58
CA MET A 1 24.00 3.34 -2.27
C MET A 1 22.98 2.22 -2.36
N ALA A 2 23.28 1.06 -1.78
CA ALA A 2 22.29 -0.01 -1.67
C ALA A 2 21.15 0.43 -0.75
N LEU A 3 19.91 0.05 -1.09
CA LEU A 3 18.74 0.29 -0.25
C LEU A 3 18.85 -0.60 1.00
N THR A 4 18.70 -0.02 2.19
CA THR A 4 18.79 -0.74 3.47
C THR A 4 17.63 -0.34 4.38
N TRP A 5 17.29 -1.19 5.35
CA TRP A 5 16.27 -0.86 6.35
C TRP A 5 16.57 0.42 7.14
N LYS A 6 17.85 0.64 7.49
CA LYS A 6 18.28 1.89 8.13
C LYS A 6 17.93 3.12 7.29
N LEU A 7 18.18 3.06 5.98
CA LEU A 7 17.83 4.14 5.06
C LEU A 7 16.31 4.30 4.91
N LEU A 8 15.58 3.19 4.75
CA LEU A 8 14.12 3.18 4.63
C LEU A 8 13.45 3.81 5.87
N PHE A 9 13.87 3.43 7.07
CA PHE A 9 13.32 4.02 8.30
C PHE A 9 13.70 5.50 8.45
N ALA A 10 14.91 5.89 8.04
CA ALA A 10 15.30 7.30 8.02
C ALA A 10 14.47 8.14 7.02
N GLN A 11 13.97 7.52 5.94
CA GLN A 11 13.12 8.16 4.94
C GLN A 11 11.63 8.15 5.31
N TRP A 12 11.22 7.31 6.27
CA TRP A 12 9.83 7.17 6.68
C TRP A 12 9.14 8.50 7.05
N PRO A 13 9.77 9.41 7.81
CA PRO A 13 9.18 10.72 8.11
C PRO A 13 8.74 11.50 6.86
N VAL A 14 9.63 11.62 5.88
CA VAL A 14 9.37 12.36 4.64
C VAL A 14 8.29 11.68 3.79
N PHE A 15 8.32 10.36 3.70
CA PHE A 15 7.27 9.60 3.01
C PHE A 15 5.91 9.80 3.69
N SER A 16 5.87 9.71 5.01
CA SER A 16 4.67 9.87 5.80
C SER A 16 4.04 11.26 5.65
N GLU A 17 4.84 12.33 5.64
CA GLU A 17 4.33 13.69 5.40
C GLU A 17 3.67 13.82 4.02
N ARG A 18 4.27 13.23 2.99
CA ARG A 18 3.71 13.25 1.63
C ARG A 18 2.40 12.46 1.52
N ILE A 19 2.29 11.35 2.26
CA ILE A 19 1.04 10.58 2.37
C ILE A 19 -0.03 11.41 3.06
N GLU A 20 0.30 12.07 4.17
CA GLU A 20 -0.63 12.90 4.93
C GLU A 20 -1.14 14.09 4.10
N GLN A 21 -0.26 14.75 3.35
CA GLN A 21 -0.62 15.80 2.39
C GLN A 21 -1.59 15.27 1.33
N ALA A 22 -1.32 14.10 0.76
CA ALA A 22 -2.16 13.49 -0.26
C ALA A 22 -3.53 13.08 0.32
N GLU A 23 -3.58 12.50 1.53
CA GLU A 23 -4.84 12.18 2.22
C GLU A 23 -5.69 13.42 2.51
N ARG A 24 -5.07 14.55 2.87
CA ARG A 24 -5.77 15.82 3.07
C ARG A 24 -6.43 16.30 1.79
N GLN A 25 -5.72 16.25 0.66
CA GLN A 25 -6.29 16.63 -0.63
C GLN A 25 -7.45 15.72 -1.05
N LEU A 26 -7.35 14.41 -0.78
CA LEU A 26 -8.43 13.46 -1.04
C LEU A 26 -9.63 13.61 -0.08
N GLY A 27 -9.50 14.40 1.00
CA GLY A 27 -10.53 14.50 2.04
C GLY A 27 -10.65 13.25 2.92
N LEU A 28 -9.60 12.42 2.97
CA LEU A 28 -9.57 11.16 3.71
C LEU A 28 -8.90 11.29 5.09
N ALA A 29 -8.06 12.31 5.31
CA ALA A 29 -7.28 12.47 6.53
C ALA A 29 -8.12 12.50 7.83
N GLN A 30 -9.38 12.95 7.77
CA GLN A 30 -10.27 13.01 8.94
C GLN A 30 -11.04 11.72 9.22
N ARG A 31 -10.99 10.74 8.30
CA ARG A 31 -11.87 9.57 8.34
C ARG A 31 -11.38 8.46 9.25
N SER A 32 -10.19 8.60 9.84
CA SER A 32 -9.57 7.63 10.76
C SER A 32 -9.52 6.20 10.21
N TRP A 33 -9.40 6.05 8.88
CA TRP A 33 -9.36 4.73 8.25
C TRP A 33 -8.07 3.99 8.58
N GLN A 34 -8.20 2.68 8.76
CA GLN A 34 -7.05 1.80 8.95
C GLN A 34 -6.17 1.85 7.70
N ILE A 35 -4.86 1.99 7.93
CA ILE A 35 -3.86 1.69 6.92
C ILE A 35 -3.55 0.21 7.08
N ASP A 36 -3.86 -0.57 6.05
CA ASP A 36 -3.65 -2.00 6.08
C ASP A 36 -2.15 -2.32 6.03
N HIS A 37 -1.46 -1.74 5.05
CA HIS A 37 -0.04 -1.91 4.85
C HIS A 37 0.58 -0.73 4.08
N CYS A 38 1.90 -0.62 4.15
CA CYS A 38 2.68 0.19 3.23
C CYS A 38 3.50 -0.70 2.30
N ALA A 39 3.95 -0.17 1.16
CA ALA A 39 4.62 -0.96 0.16
C ALA A 39 5.90 -0.30 -0.35
N LEU A 40 6.87 -1.16 -0.64
CA LEU A 40 8.14 -0.80 -1.26
C LEU A 40 8.10 -1.02 -2.78
N ARG A 41 9.00 -0.33 -3.47
CA ARG A 41 9.44 -0.67 -4.82
C ARG A 41 10.94 -0.86 -4.80
N VAL A 42 11.39 -1.95 -5.43
CA VAL A 42 12.80 -2.25 -5.61
C VAL A 42 12.98 -2.76 -7.04
N ASN A 43 13.92 -2.16 -7.77
CA ASN A 43 14.17 -2.48 -9.18
C ASN A 43 15.19 -3.60 -9.39
N CYS A 44 15.96 -3.96 -8.36
CA CYS A 44 16.97 -5.01 -8.41
C CYS A 44 16.56 -6.20 -7.53
N ALA A 45 16.60 -7.42 -8.07
CA ALA A 45 16.21 -8.63 -7.36
C ALA A 45 17.16 -8.92 -6.19
N ASP A 46 18.47 -8.72 -6.40
CA ASP A 46 19.48 -8.89 -5.34
C ASP A 46 19.26 -7.91 -4.20
N ASN A 47 18.89 -6.65 -4.49
CA ASN A 47 18.56 -5.69 -3.45
C ASN A 47 17.28 -6.08 -2.69
N ALA A 48 16.27 -6.61 -3.40
CA ALA A 48 15.05 -7.10 -2.76
C ALA A 48 15.36 -8.29 -1.84
N GLN A 49 16.18 -9.23 -2.28
CA GLN A 49 16.62 -10.36 -1.46
C GLN A 49 17.44 -9.90 -0.25
N GLN A 50 18.37 -8.97 -0.43
CA GLN A 50 19.14 -8.40 0.68
C GLN A 50 18.24 -7.75 1.73
N LEU A 51 17.19 -7.02 1.32
CA LEU A 51 16.21 -6.48 2.26
C LEU A 51 15.47 -7.57 3.02
N VAL A 52 15.16 -8.70 2.39
CA VAL A 52 14.53 -9.84 3.08
C VAL A 52 15.48 -10.43 4.13
N ASP A 53 16.72 -10.69 3.74
CA ASP A 53 17.73 -11.30 4.62
C ASP A 53 18.04 -10.40 5.82
N ASP A 54 18.08 -9.08 5.60
CA ASP A 54 18.36 -8.08 6.63
C ASP A 54 17.12 -7.69 7.47
N PHE A 55 15.93 -8.26 7.20
CA PHE A 55 14.69 -7.88 7.91
C PHE A 55 14.55 -8.50 9.30
N VAL A 56 15.24 -9.62 9.58
CA VAL A 56 15.13 -10.39 10.84
C VAL A 56 15.17 -9.54 12.12
N PRO A 57 16.00 -8.48 12.25
CA PRO A 57 16.01 -7.64 13.45
C PRO A 57 14.78 -6.76 13.65
N PHE A 58 13.92 -6.62 12.63
CA PHE A 58 12.76 -5.73 12.62
C PHE A 58 11.43 -6.48 12.58
N GLY A 59 11.46 -7.79 12.38
CA GLY A 59 10.29 -8.64 12.34
C GLY A 59 10.48 -9.90 11.51
N LYS A 60 9.41 -10.36 10.86
CA LYS A 60 9.37 -11.64 10.14
C LYS A 60 8.63 -11.58 8.81
N VAL A 61 9.00 -12.45 7.89
CA VAL A 61 8.22 -12.72 6.68
C VAL A 61 7.02 -13.59 7.05
N VAL A 62 5.81 -13.13 6.76
CA VAL A 62 4.55 -13.85 7.07
C VAL A 62 3.84 -14.41 5.83
N SER A 63 4.22 -13.94 4.65
CA SER A 63 3.71 -14.46 3.38
C SER A 63 4.76 -14.29 2.28
N ASN A 64 4.80 -15.25 1.36
CA ASN A 64 5.56 -15.18 0.12
C ASN A 64 4.69 -15.80 -0.98
N LYS A 65 4.00 -14.97 -1.74
CA LYS A 65 3.12 -15.41 -2.83
C LYS A 65 3.71 -15.05 -4.19
N ALA A 66 3.60 -15.96 -5.15
CA ALA A 66 3.87 -15.63 -6.54
C ALA A 66 2.67 -14.88 -7.13
N VAL A 67 2.91 -13.70 -7.70
CA VAL A 67 1.89 -12.90 -8.39
C VAL A 67 2.47 -12.45 -9.72
N ASN A 68 1.86 -12.88 -10.84
CA ASN A 68 2.37 -12.63 -12.20
C ASN A 68 3.84 -13.06 -12.38
N GLY A 69 4.20 -14.24 -11.87
CA GLY A 69 5.52 -14.84 -12.08
C GLY A 69 6.66 -14.25 -11.23
N ARG A 70 6.36 -13.42 -10.23
CA ARG A 70 7.35 -12.87 -9.30
C ARG A 70 6.90 -13.00 -7.84
N PRO A 71 7.82 -13.11 -6.87
CA PRO A 71 7.49 -13.06 -5.46
C PRO A 71 6.94 -11.69 -5.03
N ILE A 72 5.91 -11.72 -4.20
CA ILE A 72 5.46 -10.60 -3.38
C ILE A 72 5.46 -11.09 -1.94
N LEU A 73 6.33 -10.49 -1.14
CA LEU A 73 6.46 -10.85 0.27
C LEU A 73 5.67 -9.89 1.13
N LEU A 74 5.06 -10.43 2.19
CA LEU A 74 4.50 -9.63 3.26
C LEU A 74 5.38 -9.76 4.49
N LEU A 75 5.87 -8.62 4.96
CA LEU A 75 6.74 -8.51 6.11
C LEU A 75 5.92 -7.94 7.27
N GLN A 76 5.93 -8.62 8.41
CA GLN A 76 5.32 -8.14 9.65
C GLN A 76 6.41 -7.53 10.52
N LEU A 77 6.24 -6.26 10.88
CA LEU A 77 7.09 -5.55 11.83
C LEU A 77 6.78 -5.98 13.26
N ASP A 78 7.82 -6.10 14.09
CA ASP A 78 7.68 -6.25 15.54
C ASP A 78 7.16 -4.94 16.15
N GLU A 79 7.74 -3.80 15.74
CA GLU A 79 7.32 -2.46 16.14
C GLU A 79 6.62 -1.73 14.98
N PRO A 80 5.33 -1.38 15.10
CA PRO A 80 4.60 -0.76 14.00
C PRO A 80 5.07 0.66 13.69
N LEU A 81 5.10 1.00 12.40
CA LEU A 81 5.31 2.36 11.95
C LEU A 81 4.04 3.19 12.18
N ALA A 82 4.21 4.48 12.48
CA ALA A 82 3.10 5.42 12.58
C ALA A 82 3.25 6.53 11.54
N LEU A 83 2.13 7.04 11.02
CA LEU A 83 2.18 8.26 10.23
C LEU A 83 2.43 9.49 11.11
N ILE A 84 3.24 10.42 10.61
CA ILE A 84 3.39 11.77 11.16
C ILE A 84 2.02 12.42 11.29
N GLY A 85 1.79 13.05 12.44
CA GLY A 85 0.52 13.73 12.77
C GLY A 85 -0.63 12.79 13.10
N GLN A 86 -0.48 11.47 12.91
CA GLN A 86 -1.52 10.47 13.15
C GLN A 86 -0.96 9.26 13.94
N PRO A 87 -0.44 9.46 15.16
CA PRO A 87 0.29 8.43 15.91
C PRO A 87 -0.54 7.18 16.25
N GLN A 88 -1.88 7.31 16.20
CA GLN A 88 -2.83 6.22 16.42
C GLN A 88 -2.96 5.27 15.23
N ARG A 89 -2.60 5.71 14.02
CA ARG A 89 -2.63 4.87 12.81
C ARG A 89 -1.31 4.14 12.68
N LYS A 90 -1.33 2.89 13.13
CA LYS A 90 -0.18 1.98 13.16
C LYS A 90 -0.20 1.06 11.94
N ILE A 91 0.95 0.95 11.28
CA ILE A 91 1.18 0.09 10.11
C ILE A 91 2.11 -1.03 10.56
N ARG A 92 1.59 -2.26 10.56
CA ARG A 92 2.35 -3.45 10.96
C ARG A 92 2.93 -4.22 9.78
N TYR A 93 2.39 -4.01 8.59
CA TYR A 93 2.74 -4.80 7.42
C TYR A 93 3.41 -3.95 6.34
N ILE A 94 4.48 -4.51 5.77
CA ILE A 94 5.17 -3.97 4.62
C ILE A 94 5.06 -4.98 3.48
N GLU A 95 4.51 -4.57 2.35
CA GLU A 95 4.57 -5.35 1.11
C GLU A 95 5.91 -5.08 0.41
N LEU A 96 6.64 -6.15 0.09
CA LEU A 96 7.87 -6.12 -0.69
C LEU A 96 7.69 -6.94 -1.99
N PRO A 97 7.25 -6.29 -3.07
CA PRO A 97 7.19 -6.91 -4.38
C PRO A 97 8.58 -6.95 -5.02
N PHE A 98 9.05 -8.15 -5.41
CA PHE A 98 10.29 -8.29 -6.20
C PHE A 98 10.14 -7.58 -7.56
N PRO A 99 11.22 -7.10 -8.21
CA PRO A 99 11.07 -6.33 -9.44
C PRO A 99 10.30 -7.04 -10.55
N LYS A 100 9.61 -6.25 -11.37
CA LYS A 100 9.07 -6.67 -12.67
C LYS A 100 9.99 -6.16 -13.79
N SER A 101 9.75 -6.58 -15.02
CA SER A 101 10.52 -6.15 -16.21
C SER A 101 10.55 -4.64 -16.43
N LYS A 102 9.48 -3.92 -16.06
CA LYS A 102 9.40 -2.46 -16.18
C LYS A 102 9.91 -1.77 -14.91
N PRO A 103 10.97 -0.95 -14.97
CA PRO A 103 11.51 -0.27 -13.81
C PRO A 103 10.55 0.81 -13.28
N HIS A 104 10.65 1.05 -11.97
CA HIS A 104 9.99 2.11 -11.24
C HIS A 104 10.93 3.33 -11.10
N PRO A 105 10.40 4.56 -11.00
CA PRO A 105 11.23 5.77 -10.90
C PRO A 105 12.12 5.84 -9.66
N ILE A 106 11.73 5.17 -8.57
CA ILE A 106 12.43 5.18 -7.29
C ILE A 106 12.51 3.78 -6.70
N ASP A 107 13.58 3.52 -5.95
CA ASP A 107 13.70 2.42 -5.01
C ASP A 107 13.40 2.95 -3.60
N GLY A 108 12.45 2.35 -2.89
CA GLY A 108 12.04 2.77 -1.55
C GLY A 108 10.52 2.71 -1.32
N TRP A 109 10.04 3.49 -0.34
CA TRP A 109 8.61 3.63 -0.06
C TRP A 109 7.84 4.20 -1.24
N GLU A 110 6.71 3.60 -1.59
CA GLU A 110 5.92 4.03 -2.75
C GLU A 110 4.48 4.37 -2.42
N HIS A 111 3.78 3.50 -1.69
CA HIS A 111 2.37 3.70 -1.41
C HIS A 111 1.94 3.13 -0.07
N VAL A 112 0.74 3.55 0.34
CA VAL A 112 -0.03 2.93 1.43
C VAL A 112 -1.37 2.45 0.89
N GLU A 113 -1.90 1.40 1.50
CA GLU A 113 -3.25 0.91 1.19
C GLU A 113 -4.17 1.09 2.40
N LEU A 114 -5.35 1.65 2.16
CA LEU A 114 -6.37 1.94 3.16
C LEU A 114 -7.54 0.99 3.00
N VAL A 115 -7.99 0.42 4.11
CA VAL A 115 -9.23 -0.38 4.12
C VAL A 115 -10.41 0.58 4.02
N SER A 116 -11.05 0.61 2.86
CA SER A 116 -12.24 1.42 2.62
C SER A 116 -13.48 0.75 3.19
N PRO A 117 -14.40 1.48 3.84
CA PRO A 117 -15.60 0.92 4.46
C PRO A 117 -16.68 0.62 3.40
N CYS A 118 -16.44 -0.36 2.54
CA CYS A 118 -17.40 -0.87 1.57
C CYS A 118 -17.15 -2.35 1.27
N ASP A 119 -18.16 -3.02 0.71
CA ASP A 119 -18.09 -4.43 0.30
C ASP A 119 -17.96 -4.57 -1.22
N ALA A 120 -17.25 -3.63 -1.87
CA ALA A 120 -17.06 -3.66 -3.31
C ALA A 120 -16.32 -4.94 -3.74
N ASP A 121 -16.87 -5.65 -4.72
CA ASP A 121 -16.29 -6.89 -5.28
C ASP A 121 -15.65 -6.67 -6.66
N SER A 122 -15.78 -5.46 -7.19
CA SER A 122 -15.29 -5.06 -8.52
C SER A 122 -14.67 -3.68 -8.49
N ALA A 123 -13.77 -3.43 -9.43
CA ALA A 123 -13.12 -2.12 -9.60
C ALA A 123 -14.16 -1.00 -9.75
N GLN A 124 -15.20 -1.23 -10.55
CA GLN A 124 -16.24 -0.25 -10.80
C GLN A 124 -17.12 0.01 -9.56
N ALA A 125 -17.47 -1.03 -8.80
CA ALA A 125 -18.17 -0.84 -7.52
C ALA A 125 -17.33 -0.01 -6.54
N LEU A 126 -16.02 -0.26 -6.45
CA LEU A 126 -15.11 0.47 -5.59
C LEU A 126 -14.99 1.96 -5.99
N GLU A 127 -14.91 2.24 -7.29
CA GLU A 127 -14.94 3.62 -7.80
C GLU A 127 -16.24 4.34 -7.43
N LEU A 128 -17.39 3.67 -7.56
CA LEU A 128 -18.67 4.24 -7.18
C LEU A 128 -18.74 4.56 -5.68
N CYS A 129 -18.24 3.66 -4.82
CA CYS A 129 -18.10 3.92 -3.39
C CYS A 129 -17.19 5.12 -3.10
N ALA A 130 -16.06 5.24 -3.80
CA ALA A 130 -15.09 6.31 -3.60
C ALA A 130 -15.65 7.71 -3.84
N GLN A 131 -16.67 7.87 -4.70
CA GLN A 131 -17.35 9.16 -4.92
C GLN A 131 -18.03 9.71 -3.66
N GLN A 132 -18.42 8.84 -2.72
CA GLN A 132 -19.00 9.25 -1.44
C GLN A 132 -17.95 9.88 -0.51
N TRP A 133 -16.67 9.65 -0.81
CA TRP A 133 -15.58 9.92 0.10
C TRP A 133 -14.63 11.00 -0.38
N VAL A 134 -14.27 10.92 -1.66
CA VAL A 134 -13.41 11.88 -2.35
C VAL A 134 -14.31 12.88 -3.06
N LYS A 135 -14.54 14.04 -2.42
CA LYS A 135 -15.50 15.03 -2.92
C LYS A 135 -15.12 15.51 -4.32
N GLY A 136 -16.02 15.32 -5.28
CA GLY A 136 -15.85 15.77 -6.66
C GLY A 136 -15.09 14.80 -7.56
N TYR A 137 -14.63 13.65 -7.05
CA TYR A 137 -14.21 12.52 -7.89
C TYR A 137 -15.44 11.90 -8.55
N GLN A 138 -15.32 11.49 -9.82
CA GLN A 138 -16.33 10.70 -10.53
C GLN A 138 -15.74 9.33 -10.93
N SER A 139 -16.55 8.28 -10.86
CA SER A 139 -16.12 6.95 -11.37
C SER A 139 -15.75 7.05 -12.85
N GLY A 140 -14.68 6.36 -13.24
CA GLY A 140 -14.08 6.44 -14.58
C GLY A 140 -13.09 7.59 -14.79
N ASP A 141 -12.97 8.55 -13.87
CA ASP A 141 -11.97 9.61 -13.98
C ASP A 141 -10.56 8.99 -13.95
N ALA A 142 -9.78 9.21 -15.01
CA ALA A 142 -8.37 8.81 -15.07
C ALA A 142 -7.44 9.80 -14.34
N SER A 143 -7.95 10.98 -14.00
CA SER A 143 -7.24 12.02 -13.27
C SER A 143 -8.21 12.86 -12.47
N TRP A 144 -7.81 13.25 -11.27
CA TRP A 144 -8.59 14.11 -10.39
C TRP A 144 -7.65 15.04 -9.63
N GLY A 145 -7.78 16.35 -9.80
CA GLY A 145 -6.86 17.33 -9.18
C GLY A 145 -5.39 17.06 -9.53
N GLU A 146 -4.57 16.81 -8.51
CA GLU A 146 -3.15 16.45 -8.65
C GLU A 146 -2.90 14.93 -8.74
N PHE A 147 -3.95 14.13 -8.86
CA PHE A 147 -3.88 12.68 -8.86
C PHE A 147 -4.12 12.09 -10.24
N VAL A 148 -3.32 11.09 -10.58
CA VAL A 148 -3.65 10.11 -11.62
C VAL A 148 -4.36 8.96 -10.94
N VAL A 149 -5.54 8.59 -11.44
CA VAL A 149 -6.39 7.58 -10.83
C VAL A 149 -6.37 6.31 -11.68
N LYS A 150 -6.22 5.15 -11.04
CA LYS A 150 -6.24 3.85 -11.71
C LYS A 150 -6.94 2.82 -10.84
N SER A 151 -7.88 2.09 -11.41
CA SER A 151 -8.50 0.95 -10.78
C SER A 151 -7.95 -0.36 -11.34
N SER A 152 -7.95 -1.40 -10.52
CA SER A 152 -7.61 -2.76 -10.90
C SER A 152 -8.36 -3.75 -10.02
N CYS A 153 -8.62 -4.95 -10.52
CA CYS A 153 -9.16 -6.04 -9.71
C CYS A 153 -8.22 -7.25 -9.82
N PRO A 154 -7.06 -7.22 -9.15
CA PRO A 154 -6.18 -8.37 -9.12
C PRO A 154 -6.88 -9.55 -8.44
N LYS A 155 -6.69 -10.74 -9.01
CA LYS A 155 -7.06 -12.01 -8.38
C LYS A 155 -5.77 -12.80 -8.15
N GLY A 156 -5.35 -12.94 -6.89
CA GLY A 156 -4.24 -13.83 -6.56
C GLY A 156 -4.63 -15.30 -6.76
N GLU A 157 -3.69 -16.14 -7.14
CA GLU A 157 -3.92 -17.59 -7.21
C GLU A 157 -4.32 -18.11 -5.81
N GLY A 158 -5.47 -18.76 -5.72
CA GLY A 158 -6.00 -19.33 -4.48
C GLY A 158 -6.69 -18.35 -3.53
N GLU A 159 -6.90 -17.08 -3.92
CA GLU A 159 -7.62 -16.12 -3.08
C GLU A 159 -9.14 -16.29 -3.21
N ALA A 160 -9.83 -16.37 -2.06
CA ALA A 160 -11.27 -16.60 -1.98
C ALA A 160 -12.09 -15.35 -2.33
N LEU A 161 -11.52 -14.15 -2.12
CA LEU A 161 -12.16 -12.86 -2.35
C LEU A 161 -11.46 -12.11 -3.49
N ALA A 162 -12.24 -11.47 -4.34
CA ALA A 162 -11.71 -10.45 -5.24
C ALA A 162 -11.23 -9.25 -4.40
N ASN A 163 -10.05 -8.70 -4.72
CA ASN A 163 -9.52 -7.53 -4.02
C ASN A 163 -9.44 -6.35 -5.00
N PRO A 164 -10.57 -5.69 -5.31
CA PRO A 164 -10.52 -4.49 -6.13
C PRO A 164 -9.70 -3.42 -5.42
N SER A 165 -8.90 -2.69 -6.19
CA SER A 165 -8.05 -1.61 -5.68
C SER A 165 -8.23 -0.36 -6.54
N LEU A 166 -8.34 0.78 -5.88
CA LEU A 166 -8.41 2.10 -6.51
C LEU A 166 -7.21 2.94 -6.06
N ALA A 167 -6.30 3.23 -6.99
CA ALA A 167 -5.05 3.91 -6.73
C ALA A 167 -5.13 5.39 -7.12
N PHE A 168 -4.84 6.27 -6.16
CA PHE A 168 -4.66 7.71 -6.35
C PHE A 168 -3.16 8.02 -6.28
N LYS A 169 -2.53 8.20 -7.44
CA LYS A 169 -1.10 8.55 -7.53
C LYS A 169 -0.91 10.05 -7.60
N HIS A 170 -0.29 10.63 -6.59
CA HIS A 170 -0.10 12.08 -6.48
C HIS A 170 1.19 12.55 -7.18
N LYS A 171 1.22 13.81 -7.63
CA LYS A 171 2.39 14.42 -8.27
C LYS A 171 3.64 14.51 -7.38
N ASN A 172 3.48 14.53 -6.05
CA ASN A 172 4.62 14.51 -5.10
C ASN A 172 5.31 13.12 -4.99
N GLY A 173 4.87 12.13 -5.77
CA GLY A 173 5.55 10.84 -5.93
C GLY A 173 4.98 9.70 -5.09
N VAL A 174 4.04 9.95 -4.18
CA VAL A 174 3.38 8.88 -3.39
C VAL A 174 2.07 8.43 -4.03
N CYS A 175 1.57 7.27 -3.59
CA CYS A 175 0.26 6.79 -3.95
C CYS A 175 -0.52 6.33 -2.71
N ILE A 176 -1.82 6.59 -2.71
CA ILE A 176 -2.77 6.05 -1.73
C ILE A 176 -3.69 5.11 -2.51
N LYS A 177 -3.80 3.86 -2.08
CA LYS A 177 -4.80 2.94 -2.63
C LYS A 177 -5.92 2.69 -1.64
N LEU A 178 -7.11 2.49 -2.17
CA LEU A 178 -8.27 2.02 -1.42
C LEU A 178 -8.54 0.58 -1.83
N HIS A 179 -8.89 -0.25 -0.86
CA HIS A 179 -9.34 -1.61 -1.08
C HIS A 179 -10.30 -2.02 0.05
N PRO A 180 -11.30 -2.87 -0.23
CA PRO A 180 -12.36 -3.21 0.74
C PRO A 180 -11.93 -4.22 1.81
N TYR A 181 -10.93 -5.05 1.51
CA TYR A 181 -10.52 -6.15 2.38
C TYR A 181 -9.07 -5.99 2.82
N SER A 182 -8.84 -6.03 4.14
CA SER A 182 -7.50 -6.05 4.72
C SER A 182 -6.71 -7.29 4.30
N LEU A 183 -5.38 -7.21 4.30
CA LEU A 183 -4.53 -8.37 4.07
C LEU A 183 -4.79 -9.49 5.07
N ALA A 184 -5.13 -9.17 6.32
CA ALA A 184 -5.52 -10.18 7.30
C ALA A 184 -6.74 -10.98 6.83
N GLN A 185 -7.77 -10.31 6.29
CA GLN A 185 -8.94 -10.99 5.73
C GLN A 185 -8.60 -11.80 4.47
N VAL A 186 -7.82 -11.23 3.54
CA VAL A 186 -7.46 -11.89 2.28
C VAL A 186 -6.57 -13.12 2.51
N LEU A 187 -5.68 -13.06 3.51
CA LEU A 187 -4.77 -14.14 3.87
C LEU A 187 -5.33 -15.11 4.91
N GLY A 188 -6.53 -14.84 5.45
CA GLY A 188 -7.12 -15.66 6.52
C GLY A 188 -6.35 -15.61 7.84
N LEU A 189 -5.57 -14.55 8.07
CA LEU A 189 -4.88 -14.35 9.34
C LEU A 189 -5.89 -13.86 10.39
N THR A 190 -5.79 -14.37 11.62
CA THR A 190 -6.54 -13.83 12.75
C THR A 190 -6.19 -12.35 12.93
N GLN A 191 -7.19 -11.47 12.90
CA GLN A 191 -7.03 -10.05 13.20
C GLN A 191 -6.33 -9.91 14.56
N ALA A 192 -5.19 -9.23 14.58
CA ALA A 192 -4.52 -8.90 15.85
C ALA A 192 -5.40 -7.88 16.57
N SER A 193 -5.99 -8.31 17.69
CA SER A 193 -6.75 -7.49 18.64
C SER A 193 -5.96 -6.31 19.18
#